data_AF-A0A7Y2XS43-F1
#
_entry.id   AF-A0A7Y2XS43-F1
#
_cell.length_a   1.000
_cell.length_b   1.000
_cell.length_c   1.000
_cell.angle_alpha   90.00
_cell.angle_beta   90.00
_cell.angle_gamma   90.00
#
_symmetry.space_group_name_H-M   'P 1'
#
loop_
_entity.id
_entity.type
_entity.pdbx_description
1 polymer ?
#
loop_
_entity_poly.entity_id
_entity_poly.type
_entity_poly.pdbx_seq_one_letter_code
_entity_poly.pdbx_strand_id
1 'polypeptide(L)'
;MLAVLCLYRATDSFAQDTEPRRWAQMPTGVNFAGLAYGYASGDIFLDPVLLAEDVSFDVHRLGLAYIRSFGMFRKSARIDVSLPYVAGRWEGTVDGEFVKFRRRGPGDARMRLSVLLYGGPAETPQEFAVSKKSNTVVGAALAVTMPTGKYNSGRLINMGANR
;
A
#
# COMPACT_ATOMS: atom_id res chain seq x y z
N MET A 1 31.60 38.53 -10.20
CA MET A 1 30.90 37.44 -10.91
C MET A 1 30.90 36.23 -9.99
N LEU A 2 29.82 36.03 -9.22
CA LEU A 2 29.74 34.97 -8.21
C LEU A 2 28.92 33.82 -8.83
N ALA A 3 29.57 32.70 -9.14
CA ALA A 3 28.89 31.50 -9.61
C ALA A 3 28.45 30.69 -8.38
N VAL A 4 27.15 30.63 -8.13
CA VAL A 4 26.56 29.74 -7.14
C VAL A 4 26.32 28.39 -7.82
N LEU A 5 27.11 27.39 -7.44
CA LEU A 5 26.96 26.02 -7.90
C LEU A 5 25.93 25.31 -7.00
N CYS A 6 24.67 25.27 -7.44
CA CYS A 6 23.62 24.52 -6.74
C CYS A 6 23.77 23.02 -7.02
N LEU A 7 24.38 22.28 -6.08
CA LEU A 7 24.37 20.82 -6.06
C LEU A 7 22.95 20.32 -5.73
N TYR A 8 22.21 19.88 -6.76
CA TYR A 8 20.92 19.23 -6.60
C TYR A 8 21.13 17.81 -6.07
N ARG A 9 21.05 17.61 -4.74
CA ARG A 9 20.94 16.26 -4.17
C ARG A 9 19.52 15.77 -4.40
N ALA A 10 19.36 14.75 -5.26
CA ALA A 10 18.14 13.95 -5.31
C ALA A 10 17.93 13.34 -3.91
N THR A 11 16.95 13.86 -3.18
CA THR A 11 16.51 13.23 -1.94
C THR A 11 15.85 11.91 -2.29
N ASP A 12 16.42 10.80 -1.85
CA ASP A 12 15.73 9.51 -1.83
C ASP A 12 14.42 9.70 -1.07
N SER A 13 13.32 9.66 -1.80
CA SER A 13 11.98 9.72 -1.21
C SER A 13 11.77 8.43 -0.42
N PHE A 14 12.03 8.48 0.88
CA PHE A 14 11.59 7.45 1.81
C PHE A 14 10.06 7.43 1.78
N ALA A 15 9.49 6.53 1.00
CA ALA A 15 8.06 6.34 0.93
C ALA A 15 7.52 6.05 2.34
N GLN A 16 6.80 7.01 2.91
CA GLN A 16 6.06 6.77 4.15
C GLN A 16 4.84 5.93 3.80
N ASP A 17 4.99 4.63 3.93
CA ASP A 17 3.86 3.75 4.00
C ASP A 17 3.16 4.07 5.33
N THR A 18 1.92 4.56 5.31
CA THR A 18 1.18 4.91 6.52
C THR A 18 0.10 3.87 6.76
N GLU A 19 0.36 2.95 7.68
CA GLU A 19 -0.65 2.00 8.16
C GLU A 19 -0.85 2.19 9.67
N PRO A 20 -2.09 2.37 10.13
CA PRO A 20 -2.38 2.39 11.55
C PRO A 20 -1.84 1.15 12.24
N ARG A 21 -1.18 1.34 13.38
CA ARG A 21 -0.67 0.24 14.25
C ARG A 21 0.33 -0.71 13.56
N ARG A 22 1.06 -0.27 12.52
CA ARG A 22 2.11 -1.08 11.88
C ARG A 22 3.06 -1.72 12.88
N TRP A 23 3.51 -0.94 13.86
CA TRP A 23 4.53 -1.34 14.83
C TRP A 23 3.96 -1.79 16.18
N ALA A 24 2.63 -2.00 16.27
CA ALA A 24 2.05 -2.51 17.50
C ALA A 24 2.53 -3.94 17.74
N GLN A 25 2.99 -4.20 18.97
CA GLN A 25 3.33 -5.56 19.40
C GLN A 25 2.09 -6.45 19.30
N MET A 26 2.27 -7.66 18.77
CA MET A 26 1.23 -8.68 18.66
C MET A 26 1.67 -9.92 19.44
N PRO A 27 0.75 -10.61 20.15
CA PRO A 27 1.06 -11.91 20.73
C PRO A 27 1.44 -12.89 19.63
N THR A 28 2.37 -13.79 19.89
CA THR A 28 2.85 -14.79 18.93
C THR A 28 1.81 -15.89 18.70
N GLY A 29 1.79 -16.46 17.49
CA GLY A 29 0.94 -17.60 17.16
C GLY A 29 -0.51 -17.24 16.79
N VAL A 30 -0.80 -15.94 16.59
CA VAL A 30 -2.15 -15.48 16.26
C VAL A 30 -2.26 -15.21 14.76
N ASN A 31 -3.45 -15.50 14.22
CA ASN A 31 -3.80 -15.25 12.83
C ASN A 31 -4.91 -14.19 12.80
N PHE A 32 -4.76 -13.20 11.93
CA PHE A 32 -5.75 -12.16 11.71
C PHE A 32 -6.15 -12.16 10.24
N ALA A 33 -7.44 -12.04 9.98
CA ALA A 33 -7.97 -11.79 8.65
C ALA A 33 -8.68 -10.43 8.68
N GLY A 34 -8.56 -9.68 7.59
CA GLY A 34 -9.12 -8.34 7.46
C GLY A 34 -9.77 -8.14 6.10
N LEU A 35 -10.84 -7.35 6.10
CA LEU A 35 -11.50 -6.85 4.90
C LEU A 35 -11.56 -5.33 5.00
N ALA A 36 -11.16 -4.64 3.94
CA ALA A 36 -11.28 -3.19 3.82
C ALA A 36 -12.04 -2.84 2.54
N TYR A 37 -12.89 -1.84 2.62
CA TYR A 37 -13.56 -1.27 1.46
C TYR A 37 -13.26 0.22 1.40
N GLY A 38 -12.97 0.72 0.20
CA GLY A 38 -12.73 2.13 -0.05
C GLY A 38 -13.43 2.57 -1.33
N TYR A 39 -13.93 3.80 -1.31
CA TYR A 39 -14.54 4.47 -2.45
C TYR A 39 -13.83 5.79 -2.67
N ALA A 40 -13.54 6.13 -3.92
CA ALA A 40 -12.97 7.40 -4.31
C ALA A 40 -13.53 7.84 -5.66
N SER A 41 -13.85 9.12 -5.76
CA SER A 41 -14.24 9.77 -7.02
C SER A 41 -13.60 11.14 -7.10
N GLY A 42 -13.52 11.68 -8.31
CA GLY A 42 -13.01 13.02 -8.56
C GLY A 42 -12.53 13.20 -9.99
N ASP A 43 -11.96 14.38 -10.24
CA ASP A 43 -11.48 14.80 -11.54
C ASP A 43 -9.98 14.55 -11.68
N ILE A 44 -9.54 14.27 -12.90
CA ILE A 44 -8.14 14.04 -13.27
C ILE A 44 -7.71 15.21 -14.15
N PHE A 45 -6.83 16.04 -13.62
CA PHE A 45 -6.18 17.09 -14.40
C PHE A 45 -5.00 16.48 -15.16
N LEU A 46 -5.09 16.50 -16.49
CA LEU A 46 -4.06 16.00 -17.40
C LEU A 46 -3.37 17.17 -18.10
N ASP A 47 -2.14 16.94 -18.54
CA ASP A 47 -1.42 17.90 -19.37
C ASP A 47 -2.23 18.17 -20.66
N PRO A 48 -2.45 19.44 -21.06
CA PRO A 48 -3.16 19.78 -22.30
C PRO A 48 -2.61 19.09 -23.55
N VAL A 49 -1.33 18.70 -23.57
CA VAL A 49 -0.72 17.94 -24.68
C VAL A 49 -1.38 16.57 -24.88
N LEU A 50 -2.01 16.01 -23.85
CA LEU A 50 -2.75 14.75 -23.94
C LEU A 50 -4.14 14.91 -24.57
N LEU A 51 -4.57 16.14 -24.88
CA LEU A 51 -5.88 16.49 -25.45
C LEU A 51 -7.04 15.80 -24.74
N ALA A 52 -6.91 15.64 -23.42
CA ALA A 52 -7.85 14.94 -22.56
C ALA A 52 -8.48 15.94 -21.58
N GLU A 53 -9.77 16.18 -21.74
CA GLU A 53 -10.55 17.18 -21.01
C GLU A 53 -11.67 16.53 -20.20
N ASP A 54 -12.09 17.19 -19.11
CA ASP A 54 -13.18 16.76 -18.23
C ASP A 54 -13.08 15.29 -17.79
N VAL A 55 -11.85 14.82 -17.57
CA VAL A 55 -11.62 13.44 -17.15
C VAL A 55 -12.02 13.28 -15.70
N SER A 56 -12.94 12.37 -15.42
CA SER A 56 -13.37 12.03 -14.07
C SER A 56 -13.32 10.52 -13.84
N PHE A 57 -13.29 10.13 -12.57
CA PHE A 57 -13.30 8.73 -12.17
C PHE A 57 -14.19 8.46 -10.98
N ASP A 58 -14.60 7.20 -10.90
CA ASP A 58 -15.29 6.59 -9.78
C ASP A 58 -14.67 5.21 -9.56
N VAL A 59 -14.11 4.96 -8.37
CA VAL A 59 -13.33 3.76 -8.08
C VAL A 59 -13.71 3.19 -6.71
N HIS A 60 -14.10 1.93 -6.74
CA HIS A 60 -14.27 1.06 -5.58
C HIS A 60 -13.04 0.17 -5.42
N ARG A 61 -12.57 0.02 -4.18
CA ARG A 61 -11.47 -0.86 -3.81
C ARG A 61 -11.91 -1.79 -2.70
N LEU A 62 -11.63 -3.08 -2.86
CA LEU A 62 -11.76 -4.09 -1.83
C LEU A 62 -10.35 -4.59 -1.50
N GLY A 63 -9.98 -4.61 -0.23
CA GLY A 63 -8.71 -5.15 0.23
C GLY A 63 -8.96 -6.35 1.14
N LEU A 64 -8.37 -7.49 0.79
CA LEU A 64 -8.25 -8.63 1.69
C LEU A 64 -6.87 -8.59 2.34
N ALA A 65 -6.81 -8.86 3.64
CA ALA A 65 -5.56 -8.94 4.37
C ALA A 65 -5.52 -10.19 5.25
N TYR A 66 -4.36 -10.82 5.33
CA TYR A 66 -4.07 -11.89 6.27
C TYR A 66 -2.74 -11.60 6.97
N ILE A 67 -2.72 -11.77 8.28
CA ILE A 67 -1.54 -11.52 9.11
C ILE A 67 -1.33 -12.73 10.01
N ARG A 68 -0.09 -13.22 10.07
CA ARG A 68 0.33 -14.21 11.05
C ARG A 68 1.46 -13.66 11.91
N SER A 69 1.25 -13.62 13.21
CA SER A 69 2.26 -13.17 14.18
C SER A 69 3.07 -14.35 14.72
N PHE A 70 4.34 -14.09 15.02
CA PHE A 70 5.27 -15.09 15.55
C PHE A 70 6.44 -14.40 16.27
N GLY A 71 7.27 -15.20 16.94
CA GLY A 71 8.48 -14.71 17.59
C GLY A 71 9.69 -14.83 16.65
N MET A 72 10.48 -13.75 16.54
CA MET A 72 11.77 -13.77 15.84
C MET A 72 12.79 -13.04 16.71
N PHE A 73 13.94 -13.65 16.99
CA PHE A 73 14.98 -13.07 17.87
C PHE A 73 14.45 -12.58 19.24
N ARG A 74 13.48 -13.33 19.83
CA ARG A 74 12.77 -12.98 21.09
C ARG A 74 11.89 -11.71 21.00
N LYS A 75 11.57 -11.26 19.79
CA LYS A 75 10.76 -10.08 19.51
C LYS A 75 9.51 -10.44 18.72
N SER A 76 8.46 -9.63 18.91
CA SER A 76 7.23 -9.76 18.13
C SER A 76 7.54 -9.48 16.64
N ALA A 77 7.17 -10.43 15.80
CA ALA A 77 7.31 -10.36 14.36
C ALA A 77 5.99 -10.79 13.70
N ARG A 78 5.82 -10.41 12.43
CA ARG A 78 4.64 -10.80 11.65
C ARG A 78 4.93 -10.87 10.16
N ILE A 79 4.16 -11.71 9.49
CA ILE A 79 4.04 -11.71 8.04
C ILE A 79 2.63 -11.24 7.68
N ASP A 80 2.55 -10.25 6.80
CA ASP A 80 1.33 -9.66 6.29
C ASP A 80 1.21 -10.01 4.79
N VAL A 81 0.03 -10.39 4.34
CA VAL A 81 -0.31 -10.57 2.92
C VAL A 81 -1.56 -9.76 2.63
N SER A 82 -1.54 -8.95 1.58
CA SER A 82 -2.71 -8.21 1.12
C SER A 82 -2.98 -8.42 -0.37
N LEU A 83 -4.27 -8.53 -0.68
CA LEU A 83 -4.80 -8.75 -2.03
C LEU A 83 -5.82 -7.65 -2.32
N PRO A 84 -5.47 -6.65 -3.14
CA PRO A 84 -6.40 -5.62 -3.56
C PRO A 84 -7.21 -6.10 -4.77
N TYR A 85 -8.49 -5.73 -4.80
CA TYR A 85 -9.35 -5.79 -5.96
C TYR A 85 -9.92 -4.40 -6.23
N VAL A 86 -9.82 -3.95 -7.47
CA VAL A 86 -10.25 -2.62 -7.87
C VAL A 86 -11.31 -2.75 -8.93
N ALA A 87 -12.36 -1.94 -8.83
CA ALA A 87 -13.39 -1.79 -9.84
C ALA A 87 -13.71 -0.31 -9.99
N GLY A 88 -13.61 0.21 -11.21
CA GLY A 88 -13.84 1.62 -11.45
C GLY A 88 -14.37 1.93 -12.83
N ARG A 89 -14.75 3.19 -12.98
CA ARG A 89 -15.23 3.82 -14.21
C ARG A 89 -14.45 5.10 -14.41
N TRP A 90 -14.15 5.39 -15.67
CA TRP A 90 -13.54 6.62 -16.12
C TRP A 90 -14.32 7.14 -17.30
N GLU A 91 -14.46 8.45 -17.36
CA GLU A 91 -15.06 9.17 -18.48
C GLU A 91 -14.36 10.50 -18.69
N GLY A 92 -14.42 11.02 -19.91
CA GLY A 92 -13.82 12.29 -20.30
C GLY A 92 -13.79 12.42 -21.82
N THR A 93 -13.33 13.56 -22.32
CA THR A 93 -13.20 13.84 -23.75
C THR A 93 -11.74 13.68 -24.15
N VAL A 94 -11.45 12.92 -25.21
CA VAL A 94 -10.10 12.74 -25.76
C VAL A 94 -10.13 13.12 -27.24
N ASP A 95 -9.32 14.10 -27.63
CA ASP A 95 -9.28 14.61 -29.02
C ASP A 95 -10.68 15.00 -29.55
N GLY A 96 -11.49 15.64 -28.69
CA GLY A 96 -12.86 16.05 -29.00
C GLY A 96 -13.92 14.94 -28.95
N GLU A 97 -13.53 13.68 -28.73
CA GLU A 97 -14.46 12.54 -28.63
C GLU A 97 -14.71 12.13 -27.18
N PHE A 98 -15.99 11.99 -26.80
CA PHE A 98 -16.34 11.50 -25.47
C PHE A 98 -16.06 10.00 -25.34
N VAL A 99 -15.23 9.64 -24.36
CA VAL A 99 -14.84 8.27 -24.06
C VAL A 99 -15.28 7.89 -22.65
N LYS A 100 -15.87 6.70 -22.51
CA LYS A 100 -16.27 6.13 -21.23
C LYS A 100 -15.97 4.66 -21.15
N PHE A 101 -15.31 4.22 -20.09
CA PHE A 101 -15.00 2.81 -19.90
C PHE A 101 -15.02 2.39 -18.43
N ARG A 102 -15.21 1.09 -18.22
CA ARG A 102 -15.13 0.45 -16.90
C ARG A 102 -14.01 -0.55 -16.88
N ARG A 103 -13.30 -0.65 -15.77
CA ARG A 103 -12.26 -1.68 -15.56
C ARG A 103 -12.39 -2.25 -14.16
N ARG A 104 -12.10 -3.54 -14.06
CA ARG A 104 -12.01 -4.25 -12.80
C ARG A 104 -11.00 -5.37 -12.88
N GLY A 105 -10.42 -5.69 -11.74
CA GLY A 105 -9.50 -6.80 -11.61
C GLY A 105 -8.73 -6.77 -10.29
N PRO A 106 -7.99 -7.84 -10.01
CA PRO A 106 -7.01 -7.83 -8.94
C PRO A 106 -5.95 -6.75 -9.22
N GLY A 107 -5.51 -6.08 -8.17
CA GLY A 107 -4.25 -5.33 -8.18
C GLY A 107 -3.09 -6.23 -7.75
N ASP A 108 -1.94 -5.60 -7.55
CA ASP A 108 -0.73 -6.33 -7.18
C ASP A 108 -0.79 -6.83 -5.73
N ALA A 109 -0.52 -8.12 -5.55
CA ALA A 109 -0.43 -8.72 -4.24
C ALA A 109 0.79 -8.17 -3.50
N ARG A 110 0.64 -7.91 -2.20
CA ARG A 110 1.75 -7.41 -1.39
C ARG A 110 1.99 -8.32 -0.20
N MET A 111 3.24 -8.68 0.02
CA MET A 111 3.69 -9.42 1.18
C MET A 111 4.67 -8.57 1.98
N ARG A 112 4.61 -8.65 3.31
CA ARG A 112 5.55 -7.94 4.17
C ARG A 112 5.95 -8.78 5.36
N LEU A 113 7.24 -8.87 5.62
CA LEU A 113 7.81 -9.39 6.85
C LEU A 113 8.24 -8.21 7.72
N SER A 114 7.79 -8.17 8.98
CA SER A 114 8.16 -7.13 9.93
C SER A 114 8.60 -7.74 11.27
N VAL A 115 9.56 -7.11 11.93
CA VAL A 115 10.05 -7.50 13.27
C VAL A 115 10.31 -6.26 14.10
N LEU A 116 9.95 -6.31 15.38
CA LEU A 116 10.38 -5.31 16.35
C LEU A 116 11.83 -5.58 16.75
N LEU A 117 12.67 -4.55 16.69
CA LEU A 117 14.07 -4.60 17.10
C LEU A 117 14.22 -4.14 18.56
N TYR A 118 13.40 -3.19 19.00
CA TYR A 118 13.35 -2.68 20.37
C TYR A 118 11.91 -2.60 20.87
N GLY A 119 11.72 -2.78 22.18
CA GLY A 119 10.41 -2.97 22.78
C GLY A 119 9.77 -4.29 22.33
N GLY A 120 8.50 -4.50 22.66
CA GLY A 120 7.66 -5.54 22.08
C GLY A 120 8.22 -6.97 22.09
N PRO A 121 8.46 -7.57 23.27
CA PRO A 121 8.91 -8.96 23.39
C PRO A 121 7.98 -9.95 22.67
N ALA A 122 8.52 -11.08 22.24
CA ALA A 122 7.72 -12.20 21.77
C ALA A 122 6.99 -12.81 22.98
N GLU A 123 5.68 -12.65 23.03
CA GLU A 123 4.83 -13.10 24.14
C GLU A 123 3.71 -13.97 23.61
N THR A 124 3.41 -15.05 24.33
CA THR A 124 2.18 -15.83 24.14
C THR A 124 0.95 -14.96 24.39
N PRO A 125 -0.24 -15.34 23.91
CA PRO A 125 -1.47 -14.60 24.21
C PRO A 125 -1.71 -14.37 25.71
N GLN A 126 -1.36 -15.34 26.56
CA GLN A 126 -1.51 -15.28 28.01
C GLN A 126 -0.54 -14.26 28.64
N GLU A 127 0.74 -14.31 28.27
CA GLU A 127 1.74 -13.34 28.73
C GLU A 127 1.38 -11.93 28.24
N PHE A 128 0.98 -11.82 26.98
CA PHE A 128 0.60 -10.56 26.37
C PHE A 128 -0.60 -9.90 27.05
N ALA A 129 -1.54 -10.67 27.62
CA ALA A 129 -2.71 -10.12 28.30
C ALA A 129 -2.35 -9.37 29.60
N VAL A 130 -1.28 -9.78 30.28
CA VAL A 130 -0.85 -9.23 31.58
C VAL A 130 0.40 -8.36 31.48
N SER A 131 1.13 -8.41 30.37
CA SER A 131 2.39 -7.70 30.22
C SER A 131 2.19 -6.19 30.02
N LYS A 132 3.10 -5.42 30.62
CA LYS A 132 3.18 -3.97 30.36
C LYS A 132 3.74 -3.73 28.96
N LYS A 133 3.00 -2.99 28.15
CA LYS A 133 3.42 -2.64 26.78
C LYS A 133 4.50 -1.58 26.81
N SER A 134 5.48 -1.73 25.91
CA SER A 134 6.51 -0.71 25.73
C SER A 134 5.90 0.55 25.15
N ASN A 135 6.17 1.70 25.76
CA ASN A 135 5.78 3.01 25.20
C ASN A 135 6.59 3.37 23.95
N THR A 136 7.76 2.76 23.80
CA THR A 136 8.67 2.95 22.67
C THR A 136 8.96 1.62 22.01
N VAL A 137 8.83 1.59 20.69
CA VAL A 137 9.19 0.45 19.85
C VAL A 137 10.02 0.95 18.67
N VAL A 138 10.96 0.12 18.24
CA VAL A 138 11.71 0.30 16.99
C VAL A 138 11.53 -0.98 16.21
N GLY A 139 11.28 -0.90 14.91
CA GLY A 139 11.07 -2.06 14.05
C GLY A 139 11.70 -1.89 12.68
N ALA A 140 11.86 -3.01 12.00
CA ALA A 140 12.26 -3.08 10.61
C ALA A 140 11.29 -3.96 9.84
N ALA A 141 11.13 -3.67 8.55
CA ALA A 141 10.26 -4.43 7.67
C ALA A 141 10.83 -4.51 6.26
N LEU A 142 10.58 -5.64 5.60
CA LEU A 142 10.78 -5.82 4.17
C LEU A 142 9.41 -6.09 3.54
N ALA A 143 9.05 -5.29 2.55
CA ALA A 143 7.82 -5.46 1.80
C ALA A 143 8.14 -5.74 0.33
N VAL A 144 7.40 -6.68 -0.26
CA VAL A 144 7.49 -7.04 -1.67
C VAL A 144 6.10 -6.91 -2.27
N THR A 145 6.00 -6.16 -3.36
CA THR A 145 4.82 -6.10 -4.20
C THR A 145 5.08 -6.98 -5.41
N MET A 146 4.16 -7.89 -5.69
CA MET A 146 4.29 -8.85 -6.78
C MET A 146 3.41 -8.42 -7.94
N PRO A 147 3.88 -8.50 -9.21
CA PRO A 147 3.14 -8.06 -10.39
C PRO A 147 2.03 -9.05 -10.79
N THR A 148 1.14 -9.37 -9.84
CA THR A 148 0.02 -10.31 -10.03
C THR A 148 -1.26 -9.60 -10.48
N GLY A 149 -1.27 -8.27 -10.45
CA GLY A 149 -2.42 -7.47 -10.82
C GLY A 149 -2.70 -7.50 -12.32
N LYS A 150 -3.93 -7.20 -12.69
CA LYS A 150 -4.34 -7.15 -14.09
C LYS A 150 -3.70 -5.95 -14.80
N TYR A 151 -2.84 -6.25 -15.77
CA TYR A 151 -2.11 -5.26 -16.56
C TYR A 151 -2.21 -5.53 -18.07
N ASN A 152 -2.24 -4.46 -18.87
CA ASN A 152 -2.12 -4.49 -20.32
C ASN A 152 -1.38 -3.22 -20.77
N SER A 153 -0.28 -3.38 -21.53
CA SER A 153 0.58 -2.28 -21.96
C SER A 153 -0.06 -1.33 -22.97
N GLY A 154 -1.08 -1.78 -23.71
CA GLY A 154 -1.87 -0.92 -24.62
C GLY A 154 -2.92 -0.08 -23.90
N ARG A 155 -2.89 -0.02 -22.55
CA ARG A 155 -3.89 0.69 -21.74
C ARG A 155 -3.21 1.65 -20.78
N LEU A 156 -3.75 2.86 -20.70
CA LEU A 156 -3.31 3.86 -19.72
C LEU A 156 -3.66 3.44 -18.28
N ILE A 157 -4.91 3.03 -18.05
CA ILE A 157 -5.40 2.68 -16.71
C ILE A 157 -5.33 1.17 -16.43
N ASN A 158 -4.46 0.75 -15.51
CA ASN A 158 -4.29 -0.66 -15.11
C ASN A 158 -4.56 -0.86 -13.62
N MET A 159 -4.85 -2.10 -13.23
CA MET A 159 -5.08 -2.45 -11.82
C MET A 159 -3.80 -2.93 -11.14
N GLY A 160 -2.90 -3.58 -11.89
CA GLY A 160 -1.51 -3.83 -11.50
C GLY A 160 -0.55 -2.86 -12.17
N ALA A 161 0.65 -2.73 -11.61
CA ALA A 161 1.73 -1.88 -12.11
C ALA A 161 2.75 -2.65 -12.97
N ASN A 162 2.68 -3.98 -13.00
CA ASN A 162 3.64 -4.86 -13.69
C ASN A 162 5.09 -4.63 -13.24
N ARG A 163 5.29 -4.34 -11.95
CA ARG A 163 6.59 -4.16 -11.31
C ARG A 163 6.50 -4.37 -9.80
#